data_AF-A0AAE6C042-F1
#
_entry.id   AF-A0AAE6C042-F1
#
_cell.length_a   1.000
_cell.length_b   1.000
_cell.length_c   1.000
_cell.angle_alpha   90.00
_cell.angle_beta   90.00
_cell.angle_gamma   90.00
#
_symmetry.space_group_name_H-M   'P 1'
#
loop_
_entity.id
_entity.type
_entity.pdbx_description
1 polymer ?
#
loop_
_entity_poly.entity_id
_entity_poly.type
_entity_poly.pdbx_seq_one_letter_code
_entity_poly.pdbx_strand_id
1 'polypeptide(L)' 'MRTYFRAVVFDCRLRHCRREADRRRAVSGQKHLVINLNGRPVVVSKQHIKRLVREGVYRKGVTAADIEAIAIYRTV' A
#
# COMPACT_ATOMS: atom_id res chain seq x y z
N MET A 1 17.47 -10.87 19.27
CA MET A 1 17.37 -9.39 19.38
C MET A 1 17.11 -8.65 18.06
N ARG A 2 17.67 -9.04 16.90
CA ARG A 2 17.51 -8.31 15.61
C ARG A 2 16.08 -8.23 15.05
N THR A 3 15.19 -9.15 15.41
CA THR A 3 13.80 -9.23 14.92
C THR A 3 12.90 -8.14 15.48
N TYR A 4 13.08 -7.78 16.76
CA TYR A 4 12.26 -6.77 17.42
C TYR A 4 12.48 -5.36 16.85
N PHE A 5 13.73 -4.99 16.57
CA PHE A 5 14.04 -3.71 15.93
C PHE A 5 13.40 -3.55 14.55
N ARG A 6 13.37 -4.63 13.76
CA ARG A 6 12.69 -4.60 12.45
C ARG A 6 11.18 -4.40 12.59
N ALA A 7 10.56 -5.02 13.59
CA ALA A 7 9.13 -4.85 13.85
C ALA A 7 8.78 -3.41 14.27
N VAL A 8 9.60 -2.81 15.15
CA VAL A 8 9.40 -1.42 15.60
C VAL A 8 9.58 -0.42 14.46
N VAL A 9 10.62 -0.60 13.65
CA VAL A 9 10.84 0.25 12.45
C VAL A 9 9.71 0.09 11.45
N PHE A 10 9.18 -1.13 11.30
CA PHE A 10 8.03 -1.40 10.43
C PHE A 10 6.76 -0.71 10.92
N ASP A 11 6.44 -0.79 12.21
CA ASP A 11 5.27 -0.11 12.80
C ASP A 11 5.35 1.41 12.62
N CYS A 12 6.53 1.98 12.87
CA CYS A 12 6.74 3.42 12.72
C CYS A 12 6.55 3.88 11.25
N ARG A 13 7.08 3.11 10.28
CA ARG A 13 6.86 3.38 8.85
C ARG A 13 5.40 3.18 8.45
N LEU A 14 4.73 2.16 9.00
CA LEU A 14 3.32 1.91 8.74
C LEU A 14 2.45 3.08 9.23
N ARG A 15 2.70 3.59 10.44
CA ARG A 15 2.02 4.79 10.97
C ARG A 15 2.22 6.00 10.08
N HIS A 16 3.44 6.22 9.59
CA HIS A 16 3.73 7.29 8.64
C HIS A 16 2.96 7.11 7.33
N CYS A 17 2.99 5.91 6.75
CA CYS A 17 2.23 5.59 5.53
C CYS A 17 0.71 5.75 5.70
N ARG A 18 0.15 5.42 6.87
CA ARG A 18 -1.29 5.64 7.14
C ARG A 18 -1.63 7.13 7.15
N ARG A 19 -0.83 7.97 7.81
CA ARG A 19 -1.01 9.43 7.82
C ARG A 19 -0.87 10.03 6.42
N GLU A 20 0.11 9.55 5.66
CA GLU A 20 0.35 9.99 4.29
C GLU A 20 -0.80 9.58 3.35
N ALA A 21 -1.35 8.36 3.51
CA ALA A 21 -2.51 7.91 2.76
C ALA A 21 -3.75 8.77 3.05
N ASP A 22 -3.96 9.14 4.31
CA ASP A 22 -5.09 9.99 4.71
C ASP A 22 -4.94 11.42 4.17
N ARG A 23 -3.75 12.00 4.25
CA ARG A 23 -3.43 13.30 3.61
C ARG A 23 -3.66 13.27 2.11
N ARG A 24 -3.17 12.24 1.41
CA ARG A 24 -3.36 12.10 -0.05
C ARG A 24 -4.82 11.88 -0.42
N ARG A 25 -5.60 11.20 0.43
CA ARG A 25 -7.06 11.09 0.28
C ARG A 25 -7.72 12.46 0.42
N ALA A 26 -7.34 13.26 1.42
CA ALA A 26 -7.89 14.60 1.61
C ALA A 26 -7.60 15.53 0.41
N VAL A 27 -6.43 15.40 -0.22
CA VAL A 27 -6.05 16.22 -1.38
C VAL A 27 -6.66 15.72 -2.69
N SER A 28 -6.60 14.42 -2.95
CA SER A 28 -6.97 13.83 -4.25
C SER A 28 -8.42 13.34 -4.31
N GLY A 29 -9.08 13.10 -3.17
CA GLY A 29 -10.40 12.45 -3.09
C GLY A 29 -10.41 10.97 -3.50
N GLN A 30 -9.24 10.41 -3.86
CA GLN A 30 -9.11 9.04 -4.33
C GLN A 30 -8.91 8.05 -3.19
N LYS A 31 -9.30 6.79 -3.43
CA LYS A 31 -9.04 5.67 -2.51
C LYS A 31 -7.56 5.31 -2.52
N HIS A 32 -6.95 5.35 -1.35
CA HIS A 32 -5.56 4.97 -1.11
C HIS A 32 -5.47 3.66 -0.33
N LEU A 33 -4.51 2.84 -0.70
CA LEU A 33 -4.25 1.53 -0.15
C LEU A 33 -2.80 1.50 0.33
N VAL A 34 -2.55 0.83 1.46
CA VAL A 34 -1.20 0.55 1.93
C VAL A 34 -0.92 -0.92 1.71
N ILE A 35 0.03 -1.19 0.82
CA ILE A 35 0.49 -2.54 0.51
C ILE A 35 1.86 -2.76 1.13
N ASN A 36 2.20 -4.01 1.44
CA ASN A 36 3.55 -4.37 1.87
C ASN A 36 4.33 -4.94 0.69
N LEU A 37 5.36 -4.24 0.25
CA LEU A 37 6.27 -4.71 -0.79
C LEU A 37 7.58 -5.11 -0.15
N ASN A 38 7.88 -6.42 -0.11
CA ASN A 38 9.13 -6.97 0.42
C ASN A 38 9.50 -6.42 1.83
N GLY A 39 8.52 -6.32 2.72
CA GLY A 39 8.72 -5.81 4.09
C GLY A 39 8.78 -4.29 4.20
N ARG A 40 8.40 -3.55 3.14
CA ARG A 40 8.25 -2.10 3.16
C ARG A 40 6.78 -1.72 2.92
N PRO A 41 6.13 -1.00 3.85
CA PRO A 41 4.80 -0.47 3.61
C PRO A 41 4.88 0.67 2.60
N VAL A 42 4.04 0.63 1.57
CA VAL A 42 3.97 1.62 0.50
C VAL A 42 2.52 2.04 0.29
N VAL A 43 2.28 3.34 0.19
CA VAL A 43 0.98 3.92 -0.12
C VAL A 43 0.81 3.99 -1.62
N VAL A 44 -0.27 3.40 -2.14
CA VAL A 44 -0.62 3.40 -3.56
C VAL A 44 -2.08 3.80 -3.73
N SER A 45 -2.40 4.55 -4.79
CA SER A 45 -3.80 4.85 -5.12
C SER A 45 -4.41 3.72 -5.94
N LYS A 46 -5.73 3.51 -5.81
CA LYS A 46 -6.45 2.48 -6.58
C LYS A 46 -6.33 2.70 -8.10
N GLN A 47 -6.26 3.96 -8.54
CA GLN A 47 -6.03 4.29 -9.96
C GLN A 47 -4.63 3.87 -10.41
N HIS A 48 -3.61 4.13 -9.58
CA HIS A 48 -2.24 3.74 -9.88
C HIS A 48 -2.11 2.22 -9.96
N ILE A 49 -2.76 1.47 -9.06
CA ILE A 49 -2.80 -0.01 -9.13
C ILE A 49 -3.45 -0.48 -10.43
N LYS A 50 -4.60 0.08 -10.83
CA LYS A 50 -5.25 -0.26 -12.10
C LYS A 50 -4.34 0.04 -13.30
N ARG A 51 -3.57 1.12 -13.25
CA ARG A 51 -2.61 1.48 -14.31
C ARG A 51 -1.46 0.47 -14.38
N LEU A 52 -0.86 0.11 -13.24
CA LEU A 52 0.22 -0.88 -13.18
C LEU A 52 -0.22 -2.29 -13.61
N VAL A 53 -1.46 -2.68 -13.30
CA VAL A 53 -2.06 -3.94 -13.79
C VAL A 53 -2.22 -3.89 -15.31
N ARG A 54 -2.66 -2.75 -15.88
CA ARG A 54 -2.74 -2.54 -17.33
C ARG A 54 -1.38 -2.52 -18.02
N GLU A 55 -0.37 -1.94 -17.38
CA GLU A 55 1.01 -1.89 -17.87
C GLU A 55 1.71 -3.27 -17.80
N GLY A 56 1.09 -4.28 -17.16
CA GLY A 56 1.66 -5.63 -17.07
C GLY A 56 2.87 -5.73 -16.14
N VAL A 57 3.04 -4.76 -15.23
CA VAL A 57 4.13 -4.73 -14.25
C VAL A 57 4.00 -5.88 -13.23
N TYR A 58 2.76 -6.33 -12.99
CA TYR A 58 2.49 -7.46 -12.12
C TYR A 58 2.48 -8.79 -12.88
N ARG A 59 2.66 -9.90 -12.15
CA ARG A 59 2.54 -11.26 -12.72
C ARG A 59 1.22 -11.41 -13.47
N LYS A 60 1.25 -12.07 -14.63
CA LYS A 60 0.05 -12.37 -15.43
C LYS A 60 -1.02 -13.03 -14.55
N GLY A 61 -2.21 -12.42 -14.48
CA GLY A 61 -3.34 -12.88 -13.67
C GLY A 61 -3.57 -12.12 -12.36
N VAL A 62 -2.68 -11.21 -11.96
CA VAL A 62 -2.91 -10.36 -10.77
C VAL A 62 -3.97 -9.30 -11.11
N THR A 63 -5.12 -9.36 -10.43
CA THR A 63 -6.13 -8.32 -10.55
C THR A 63 -5.94 -7.24 -9.49
N ALA A 64 -6.52 -6.06 -9.72
CA ALA A 64 -6.55 -5.01 -8.69
C ALA A 64 -7.29 -5.48 -7.42
N ALA A 65 -8.24 -6.42 -7.54
CA ALA A 65 -8.96 -6.98 -6.40
C ALA A 65 -8.06 -7.87 -5.54
N ASP A 66 -7.18 -8.68 -6.15
CA ASP A 66 -6.18 -9.48 -5.41
C ASP A 66 -5.21 -8.57 -4.65
N ILE A 67 -4.78 -7.46 -5.26
CA ILE A 67 -3.91 -6.48 -4.62
C ILE A 67 -4.64 -5.78 -3.46
N GLU A 68 -5.94 -5.49 -3.62
CA GLU A 68 -6.76 -4.97 -2.52
C GLU A 68 -6.92 -6.00 -1.38
N ALA A 69 -7.00 -7.30 -1.69
CA ALA A 69 -7.12 -8.36 -0.69
C ALA A 69 -5.84 -8.55 0.15
N ILE A 70 -4.67 -8.32 -0.45
CA ILE A 70 -3.36 -8.43 0.22
C ILE A 70 -2.98 -7.12 0.93
N ALA A 71 -3.71 -6.02 0.69
CA ALA A 71 -3.40 -4.72 1.29
C ALA A 71 -3.57 -4.75 2.82
N ILE A 72 -2.56 -4.24 3.54
CA ILE A 72 -2.58 -4.15 5.01
C ILE A 72 -3.62 -3.14 5.49
N TYR A 73 -3.80 -2.06 4.72
CA TYR A 73 -4.73 -1.00 5.09
C TYR A 73 -5.43 -0.45 3.86
N ARG A 74 -6.74 -0.31 3.97
CA ARG A 74 -7.58 0.35 2.99
C ARG A 74 -8.18 1.59 3.62
N THR A 75 -8.00 2.74 2.97
CA THR A 75 -8.83 3.91 3.29
C THR A 75 -10.20 3.73 2.65
N VAL A 76 -11.26 3.99 3.42
CA VAL A 76 -12.66 3.85 2.98
C VAL A 76 -13.12 5.01 2.11
#